data_AF-A0A2G5P7S3-F1
#
_entry.id   AF-A0A2G5P7S3-F1
#
_cell.length_a   1.000
_cell.length_b   1.000
_cell.length_c   1.000
_cell.angle_alpha   90.00
_cell.angle_beta   90.00
_cell.angle_gamma   90.00
#
_symmetry.space_group_name_H-M   'P 1'
#
loop_
_entity.id
_entity.type
_entity.pdbx_description
1 polymer ?
#
loop_
_entity_poly.entity_id
_entity_poly.type
_entity_poly.pdbx_seq_one_letter_code
_entity_poly.pdbx_strand_id
1 'polypeptide(L)'
;MIRCLRPLAAGLAVAGLVLTGCSTTTGGEPTAPSDASRTAATTSSAAATTTTTVAAPPTQPASEIPSQYTVLAKRANEIISDNSSFWGAMGALIPRSGFIVADTMDGPCGKETSSPAWICDDAGVMTISGPGMSQVQSVVGDLGMAVVIGHEAGHLALPKLDPSVDTGGDLEERRADCAAGAYMKRIANGQSFVFTNPSKADLDTARTQMMNTPARQAAYDFGWNAGMATDCVTYQP
;
A
#
# COMPACT_ATOMS: atom_id res chain seq x y z
N MET A 1 6.34 50.90 43.48
CA MET A 1 7.02 50.49 42.22
C MET A 1 6.39 49.18 41.77
N ILE A 2 5.47 49.23 40.80
CA ILE A 2 4.74 48.07 40.27
C ILE A 2 5.41 47.70 38.93
N ARG A 3 5.97 46.50 38.83
CA ARG A 3 6.55 45.97 37.58
C ARG A 3 5.49 45.15 36.85
N CYS A 4 5.09 45.61 35.66
CA CYS A 4 4.32 44.84 34.69
C CYS A 4 5.20 43.76 34.05
N LEU A 5 4.79 42.50 34.14
CA LEU A 5 5.31 41.39 33.34
C LEU A 5 4.41 41.19 32.12
N ARG A 6 4.99 41.27 30.92
CA ARG A 6 4.34 40.86 29.66
C ARG A 6 4.63 39.37 29.41
N PRO A 7 3.63 38.56 29.04
CA PRO A 7 3.90 37.22 28.52
C PRO A 7 4.34 37.30 27.05
N LEU A 8 5.43 36.62 26.73
CA LEU A 8 5.87 36.29 25.37
C LEU A 8 5.06 35.09 24.88
N ALA A 9 4.18 35.30 23.90
CA ALA A 9 3.52 34.23 23.17
C ALA A 9 4.47 33.71 22.07
N ALA A 10 4.90 32.45 22.18
CA ALA A 10 5.59 31.75 21.12
C ALA A 10 4.55 31.14 20.17
N GLY A 11 4.43 31.71 18.97
CA GLY A 11 3.60 31.14 17.90
C GLY A 11 4.34 30.01 17.19
N LEU A 12 3.81 28.79 17.29
CA LEU A 12 4.22 27.65 16.47
C LEU A 12 3.59 27.83 15.06
N ALA A 13 4.41 28.08 14.05
CA ALA A 13 3.97 28.08 12.66
C ALA A 13 3.98 26.64 12.13
N VAL A 14 2.79 26.06 11.96
CA VAL A 14 2.61 24.75 11.29
C VAL A 14 2.56 25.02 9.78
N ALA A 15 3.63 24.68 9.07
CA ALA A 15 3.65 24.69 7.62
C ALA A 15 2.89 23.46 7.10
N GLY A 16 1.67 23.67 6.59
CA GLY A 16 0.90 22.63 5.90
C GLY A 16 1.48 22.36 4.53
N LEU A 17 2.06 21.18 4.32
CA LEU A 17 2.48 20.70 3.00
C LEU A 17 1.32 19.96 2.33
N VAL A 18 0.84 20.49 1.22
CA VAL A 18 -0.20 19.86 0.39
C VAL A 18 0.48 18.91 -0.58
N LEU A 19 0.48 17.61 -0.26
CA LEU A 19 0.78 16.56 -1.24
C LEU A 19 -0.46 16.40 -2.14
N THR A 20 -0.33 16.78 -3.41
CA THR A 20 -1.38 16.66 -4.43
C THR A 20 -1.57 15.19 -4.79
N GLY A 21 -2.73 14.63 -4.46
CA GLY A 21 -3.13 13.26 -4.81
C GLY A 21 -3.54 13.13 -6.28
N CYS A 22 -3.18 12.01 -6.89
CA CYS A 22 -3.44 11.67 -8.28
C CYS A 22 -4.91 11.27 -8.49
N SER A 23 -5.56 11.83 -9.51
CA SER A 23 -6.72 11.22 -10.16
C SER A 23 -6.42 11.15 -11.65
N THR A 24 -6.17 9.95 -12.16
CA THR A 24 -6.13 9.67 -13.61
C THR A 24 -6.99 8.46 -13.87
N THR A 25 -8.16 8.69 -14.45
CA THR A 25 -9.11 7.65 -14.87
C THR A 25 -8.69 7.11 -16.23
N THR A 26 -8.32 5.83 -16.31
CA THR A 26 -8.15 5.12 -17.58
C THR A 26 -9.47 4.50 -18.00
N GLY A 27 -10.08 5.03 -19.06
CA GLY A 27 -11.28 4.46 -19.68
C GLY A 27 -10.92 3.28 -20.58
N GLY A 28 -11.37 2.09 -20.22
CA GLY A 28 -11.34 0.89 -21.07
C GLY A 28 -12.75 0.31 -21.19
N GLU A 29 -13.21 0.12 -22.42
CA GLU A 29 -14.55 -0.38 -22.74
C GLU A 29 -14.53 -1.92 -22.82
N PRO A 30 -15.38 -2.65 -22.07
CA PRO A 30 -15.38 -4.10 -22.10
C PRO A 30 -16.08 -4.63 -23.36
N THR A 31 -15.35 -5.35 -24.22
CA THR A 31 -15.94 -6.10 -25.34
C THR A 31 -16.55 -7.41 -24.84
N ALA A 32 -17.86 -7.57 -25.08
CA ALA A 32 -18.61 -8.78 -24.78
C ALA A 32 -18.19 -9.96 -25.70
N PRO A 33 -18.12 -11.21 -25.20
CA PRO A 33 -18.01 -12.38 -26.06
C PRO A 33 -19.38 -12.81 -26.61
N SER A 34 -19.44 -13.02 -27.92
CA SER A 34 -20.60 -13.54 -28.65
C SER A 34 -20.88 -15.01 -28.35
N ASP A 35 -22.17 -15.34 -28.23
CA ASP A 35 -22.73 -16.68 -28.09
C ASP A 35 -22.36 -17.64 -29.23
N ALA A 36 -22.05 -18.89 -28.87
CA ALA A 36 -22.18 -20.04 -29.78
C ALA A 36 -22.52 -21.33 -29.02
N SER A 37 -23.78 -21.75 -29.18
CA SER A 37 -24.36 -23.11 -29.20
C SER A 37 -23.88 -24.20 -28.22
N ARG A 38 -24.85 -24.62 -27.39
CA ARG A 38 -24.90 -25.89 -26.66
C ARG A 38 -24.82 -27.09 -27.61
N THR A 39 -23.95 -28.05 -27.28
CA THR A 39 -24.22 -29.48 -27.51
C THR A 39 -23.73 -30.23 -26.28
N ALA A 40 -24.66 -30.90 -25.59
CA ALA A 40 -24.36 -31.71 -24.41
C ALA A 40 -23.78 -33.06 -24.85
N ALA A 41 -22.56 -33.38 -24.38
CA ALA A 41 -22.03 -34.73 -24.38
C ALA A 41 -21.46 -35.00 -22.98
N THR A 42 -22.17 -35.82 -22.22
CA THR A 42 -21.78 -36.24 -20.88
C THR A 42 -20.73 -37.35 -21.00
N THR A 43 -19.45 -36.97 -20.96
CA THR A 43 -18.36 -37.90 -20.69
C THR A 43 -17.71 -37.49 -19.38
N SER A 44 -17.78 -38.39 -18.40
CA SER A 44 -17.10 -38.26 -17.11
C SER A 44 -15.60 -38.37 -17.33
N SER A 45 -14.97 -37.26 -17.72
CA SER A 45 -13.52 -37.11 -17.73
C SER A 45 -13.09 -36.80 -16.30
N ALA A 46 -12.21 -37.62 -15.74
CA ALA A 46 -11.52 -37.29 -14.50
C ALA A 46 -10.92 -35.89 -14.66
N ALA A 47 -11.32 -34.97 -13.78
CA ALA A 47 -10.78 -33.62 -13.78
C ALA A 47 -9.26 -33.73 -13.65
N ALA A 48 -8.55 -33.48 -14.74
CA ALA A 48 -7.15 -33.18 -14.68
C ALA A 48 -7.06 -31.93 -13.82
N THR A 49 -6.53 -32.08 -12.61
CA THR A 49 -6.08 -30.95 -11.81
C THR A 49 -4.96 -30.32 -12.61
N THR A 50 -5.29 -29.38 -13.50
CA THR A 50 -4.33 -28.41 -13.99
C THR A 50 -3.94 -27.61 -12.77
N THR A 51 -2.83 -28.02 -12.15
CA THR A 51 -2.07 -27.16 -11.26
C THR A 51 -1.62 -26.00 -12.11
N THR A 52 -2.43 -24.93 -12.15
CA THR A 52 -2.00 -23.66 -12.70
C THR A 52 -0.93 -23.18 -11.73
N THR A 53 0.32 -23.55 -12.00
CA THR A 53 1.47 -23.05 -11.27
C THR A 53 1.53 -21.56 -11.59
N VAL A 54 0.91 -20.74 -10.75
CA VAL A 54 1.03 -19.29 -10.84
C VAL A 54 2.52 -18.98 -10.77
N ALA A 55 3.06 -18.38 -11.84
CA ALA A 55 4.44 -17.98 -11.87
C ALA A 55 4.71 -17.05 -10.67
N ALA A 56 5.85 -17.24 -10.00
CA ALA A 56 6.24 -16.34 -8.92
C ALA A 56 6.33 -14.90 -9.46
N PRO A 57 5.90 -13.89 -8.68
CA PRO A 57 6.05 -12.50 -9.10
C PRO A 57 7.53 -12.18 -9.35
N PRO A 58 7.84 -11.35 -10.36
CA PRO A 58 9.22 -11.03 -10.69
C PRO A 58 9.92 -10.34 -9.53
N THR A 59 11.22 -10.59 -9.40
CA THR A 59 12.08 -10.00 -8.36
C THR A 59 13.18 -9.18 -9.02
N GLN A 60 13.44 -7.98 -8.51
CA GLN A 60 14.55 -7.14 -8.98
C GLN A 60 15.90 -7.75 -8.53
N PRO A 61 16.84 -8.01 -9.46
CA PRO A 61 18.21 -8.38 -9.11
C PRO A 61 18.89 -7.28 -8.28
N ALA A 62 19.68 -7.68 -7.27
CA ALA A 62 20.38 -6.73 -6.42
C ALA A 62 21.34 -5.79 -7.19
N SER A 63 21.88 -6.25 -8.33
CA SER A 63 22.73 -5.46 -9.22
C SER A 63 21.99 -4.34 -9.97
N GLU A 64 20.66 -4.41 -10.03
CA GLU A 64 19.81 -3.42 -10.71
C GLU A 64 19.27 -2.37 -9.73
N ILE A 65 19.47 -2.54 -8.42
CA ILE A 65 19.11 -1.53 -7.43
C ILE A 65 20.14 -0.39 -7.50
N PRO A 66 19.73 0.87 -7.72
CA PRO A 66 20.66 1.99 -7.68
C PRO A 66 21.41 2.03 -6.34
N SER A 67 22.73 2.16 -6.38
CA SER A 67 23.60 1.94 -5.22
C SER A 67 23.26 2.84 -4.02
N GLN A 68 22.83 4.07 -4.29
CA GLN A 68 22.40 5.03 -3.28
C GLN A 68 21.13 4.63 -2.52
N TYR A 69 20.33 3.70 -3.07
CA TYR A 69 19.08 3.25 -2.45
C TYR A 69 19.17 1.82 -1.90
N THR A 70 20.35 1.21 -1.81
CA THR A 70 20.51 -0.17 -1.31
C THR A 70 20.01 -0.36 0.13
N VAL A 71 20.26 0.61 1.02
CA VAL A 71 19.76 0.59 2.40
C VAL A 71 18.24 0.76 2.44
N LEU A 72 17.72 1.72 1.67
CA LEU A 72 16.28 1.95 1.52
C LEU A 72 15.58 0.70 0.99
N ALA A 73 16.16 0.05 -0.02
CA ALA A 73 15.64 -1.17 -0.64
C ALA A 73 15.58 -2.32 0.34
N LYS A 74 16.64 -2.53 1.12
CA LYS A 74 16.64 -3.54 2.19
C LYS A 74 15.49 -3.28 3.16
N ARG A 75 15.32 -2.03 3.61
CA ARG A 75 14.29 -1.67 4.58
C ARG A 75 12.88 -1.79 4.02
N ALA A 76 12.64 -1.30 2.81
CA ALA A 76 11.36 -1.44 2.12
C ALA A 76 11.00 -2.91 1.93
N ASN A 77 11.94 -3.76 1.49
CA ASN A 77 11.69 -5.19 1.29
C ASN A 77 11.42 -5.94 2.61
N GLU A 78 12.04 -5.55 3.73
CA GLU A 78 11.66 -6.06 5.05
C GLU A 78 10.19 -5.76 5.37
N ILE A 79 9.77 -4.51 5.16
CA ILE A 79 8.39 -4.06 5.41
C ILE A 79 7.41 -4.76 4.46
N ILE A 80 7.73 -4.90 3.17
CA ILE A 80 6.90 -5.62 2.19
C ILE A 80 6.77 -7.09 2.58
N SER A 81 7.85 -7.73 3.03
CA SER A 81 7.81 -9.12 3.49
C SER A 81 6.92 -9.29 4.74
N ASP A 82 6.99 -8.36 5.69
CA ASP A 82 6.13 -8.38 6.88
C ASP A 82 4.66 -8.15 6.53
N ASN A 83 4.39 -7.23 5.60
CA ASN A 83 3.05 -6.98 5.08
C ASN A 83 2.50 -8.20 4.29
N SER A 84 3.34 -8.83 3.47
CA SER A 84 3.00 -10.10 2.78
C SER A 84 2.67 -11.21 3.76
N SER A 85 3.36 -11.30 4.91
CA SER A 85 3.00 -12.24 5.97
C SER A 85 1.64 -11.92 6.60
N PHE A 86 1.30 -10.65 6.77
CA PHE A 86 -0.01 -10.22 7.25
C PHE A 86 -1.13 -10.67 6.31
N TRP A 87 -0.99 -10.40 5.01
CA TRP A 87 -1.98 -10.81 4.00
C TRP A 87 -2.05 -12.31 3.77
N GLY A 88 -0.90 -13.00 3.84
CA GLY A 88 -0.84 -14.46 3.71
C GLY A 88 -1.69 -15.18 4.75
N ALA A 89 -1.81 -14.64 5.97
CA ALA A 89 -2.69 -15.18 7.01
C ALA A 89 -4.18 -15.09 6.66
N MET A 90 -4.56 -14.21 5.73
CA MET A 90 -5.92 -14.01 5.23
C MET A 90 -6.15 -14.70 3.87
N GLY A 91 -5.16 -15.44 3.36
CA GLY A 91 -5.24 -16.13 2.05
C GLY A 91 -4.91 -15.25 0.84
N ALA A 92 -4.55 -13.97 1.04
CA ALA A 92 -4.12 -13.07 -0.02
C ALA A 92 -2.60 -13.12 -0.18
N LEU A 93 -2.10 -13.88 -1.16
CA LEU A 93 -0.67 -13.95 -1.45
C LEU A 93 -0.24 -12.76 -2.32
N ILE A 94 0.61 -11.89 -1.75
CA ILE A 94 1.22 -10.75 -2.42
C ILE A 94 2.77 -10.89 -2.42
N PRO A 95 3.49 -10.16 -3.30
CA PRO A 95 4.95 -10.20 -3.35
C PRO A 95 5.60 -9.89 -2.01
N ARG A 96 6.81 -10.42 -1.81
CA ARG A 96 7.65 -10.19 -0.62
C ARG A 96 8.77 -9.18 -0.84
N SER A 97 8.82 -8.59 -2.03
CA SER A 97 9.80 -7.59 -2.44
C SER A 97 9.20 -6.65 -3.47
N GLY A 98 9.73 -5.44 -3.55
CA GLY A 98 9.40 -4.47 -4.59
C GLY A 98 10.58 -4.17 -5.51
N PHE A 99 10.30 -3.38 -6.54
CA PHE A 99 11.29 -2.80 -7.45
C PHE A 99 11.64 -1.39 -6.97
N ILE A 100 12.91 -1.13 -6.69
CA ILE A 100 13.40 0.17 -6.26
C ILE A 100 13.99 0.88 -7.46
N VAL A 101 13.47 2.07 -7.76
CA VAL A 101 13.85 2.84 -8.95
C VAL A 101 14.33 4.25 -8.59
N ALA A 102 15.27 4.77 -9.37
CA ALA A 102 15.74 6.15 -9.20
C ALA A 102 14.85 7.14 -9.96
N ASP A 103 14.46 6.75 -11.17
CA ASP A 103 13.48 7.43 -12.01
C ASP A 103 12.24 6.55 -12.10
N THR A 104 11.05 7.13 -12.02
CA THR A 104 9.80 6.36 -12.07
C THR A 104 9.56 5.74 -13.45
N MET A 105 10.24 6.26 -14.48
CA MET A 105 10.28 5.68 -15.83
C MET A 105 11.08 4.38 -15.93
N ASP A 106 12.00 4.12 -14.98
CA ASP A 106 12.78 2.88 -14.94
C ASP A 106 12.00 1.71 -14.31
N GLY A 107 10.77 1.96 -13.83
CA GLY A 107 9.93 0.94 -13.18
C GLY A 107 9.34 -0.07 -14.16
N PRO A 108 8.98 -1.28 -13.67
CA PRO A 108 8.45 -2.36 -14.51
C PRO A 108 7.14 -2.03 -15.23
N CYS A 109 6.42 -0.99 -14.82
CA CYS A 109 5.23 -0.47 -15.52
C CYS A 109 5.39 0.97 -16.05
N GLY A 110 6.61 1.55 -16.04
CA GLY A 110 6.94 2.84 -16.65
C GLY A 110 5.93 3.96 -16.37
N LYS A 111 5.86 4.47 -15.14
CA LYS A 111 4.85 5.46 -14.72
C LYS A 111 5.52 6.78 -14.39
N GLU A 112 5.09 7.91 -14.95
CA GLU A 112 5.46 9.24 -14.42
C GLU A 112 4.60 9.52 -13.18
N THR A 113 5.09 9.16 -11.98
CA THR A 113 4.38 9.55 -10.74
C THR A 113 5.31 10.22 -9.76
N SER A 114 4.76 11.18 -9.02
CA SER A 114 5.39 11.75 -7.82
C SER A 114 5.17 10.88 -6.57
N SER A 115 4.59 9.68 -6.72
CA SER A 115 4.24 8.83 -5.58
C SER A 115 5.49 8.13 -5.00
N PRO A 116 5.58 8.00 -3.67
CA PRO A 116 6.65 7.21 -3.04
C PRO A 116 6.61 5.72 -3.42
N ALA A 117 5.45 5.19 -3.81
CA ALA A 117 5.28 3.83 -4.29
C ALA A 117 4.03 3.70 -5.19
N TRP A 118 3.94 2.62 -5.95
CA TRP A 118 2.75 2.25 -6.74
C TRP A 118 2.77 0.76 -7.09
N ILE A 119 1.61 0.23 -7.46
CA ILE A 119 1.47 -1.13 -8.01
C ILE A 119 1.49 -1.12 -9.53
N CYS A 120 2.06 -2.17 -10.10
CA CYS A 120 1.94 -2.53 -11.51
C CYS A 120 0.98 -3.72 -11.61
N ASP A 121 -0.29 -3.46 -11.92
CA ASP A 121 -1.38 -4.46 -11.81
C ASP A 121 -1.12 -5.71 -12.65
N ASP A 122 -0.72 -5.54 -13.91
CA ASP A 122 -0.42 -6.65 -14.84
C ASP A 122 0.78 -7.50 -14.38
N ALA A 123 1.76 -6.87 -13.73
CA ALA A 123 2.95 -7.55 -13.25
C ALA A 123 2.78 -8.09 -11.82
N GLY A 124 1.74 -7.66 -11.11
CA GLY A 124 1.50 -7.98 -9.71
C GLY A 124 2.67 -7.60 -8.80
N VAL A 125 3.37 -6.50 -9.09
CA VAL A 125 4.54 -6.05 -8.33
C VAL A 125 4.37 -4.64 -7.78
N MET A 126 5.03 -4.39 -6.66
CA MET A 126 5.14 -3.07 -6.07
C MET A 126 6.42 -2.39 -6.56
N THR A 127 6.31 -1.14 -6.97
CA THR A 127 7.46 -0.27 -7.28
C THR A 127 7.59 0.80 -6.21
N ILE A 128 8.83 1.08 -5.80
CA ILE A 128 9.20 2.06 -4.79
C ILE A 128 10.06 3.14 -5.47
N SER A 129 9.59 4.38 -5.44
CA SER A 129 10.39 5.54 -5.82
C SER A 129 11.49 5.74 -4.78
N GLY A 130 12.75 5.60 -5.19
CA GLY A 130 13.90 5.89 -4.35
C GLY A 130 13.85 7.31 -3.76
N PRO A 131 13.71 8.37 -4.58
CA PRO A 131 13.55 9.73 -4.09
C PRO A 131 12.32 9.93 -3.19
N GLY A 132 11.13 9.48 -3.64
CA GLY A 132 9.87 9.70 -2.93
C GLY A 132 9.82 8.98 -1.58
N MET A 133 10.23 7.70 -1.56
CA MET A 133 10.27 6.93 -0.32
C MET A 133 11.39 7.39 0.62
N SER A 134 12.52 7.87 0.09
CA SER A 134 13.54 8.53 0.93
C SER A 134 12.98 9.77 1.62
N GLN A 135 12.16 10.57 0.91
CA GLN A 135 11.49 11.72 1.50
C GLN A 135 10.54 11.29 2.62
N VAL A 136 9.67 10.31 2.38
CA VAL A 136 8.79 9.74 3.43
C VAL A 136 9.60 9.29 4.64
N GLN A 137 10.67 8.53 4.43
CA GLN A 137 11.54 8.05 5.51
C GLN A 137 12.19 9.20 6.28
N SER A 138 12.64 10.25 5.60
CA SER A 138 13.26 11.42 6.27
C SER A 138 12.30 12.24 7.13
N VAL A 139 11.01 12.26 6.78
CA VAL A 139 10.00 13.10 7.47
C VAL A 139 9.27 12.31 8.57
N VAL A 140 8.92 11.06 8.28
CA VAL A 140 8.02 10.24 9.11
C VAL A 140 8.71 8.97 9.63
N GLY A 141 9.90 8.65 9.14
CA GLY A 141 10.61 7.42 9.48
C GLY A 141 10.01 6.18 8.82
N ASP A 142 10.46 5.02 9.28
CA ASP A 142 10.09 3.72 8.72
C ASP A 142 8.59 3.40 8.90
N LEU A 143 7.93 3.96 9.91
CA LEU A 143 6.48 3.81 10.07
C LEU A 143 5.71 4.55 8.97
N GLY A 144 6.24 5.67 8.47
CA GLY A 144 5.70 6.32 7.27
C GLY A 144 5.83 5.41 6.04
N MET A 145 6.98 4.75 5.87
CA MET A 145 7.16 3.75 4.81
C MET A 145 6.17 2.58 4.98
N ALA A 146 5.93 2.13 6.20
CA ALA A 146 4.96 1.06 6.49
C ALA A 146 3.52 1.44 6.13
N VAL A 147 3.12 2.70 6.33
CA VAL A 147 1.82 3.19 5.89
C VAL A 147 1.71 3.18 4.36
N VAL A 148 2.71 3.72 3.64
CA VAL A 148 2.73 3.70 2.17
C VAL A 148 2.68 2.27 1.64
N ILE A 149 3.58 1.40 2.12
CA ILE A 149 3.63 0.00 1.68
C ILE A 149 2.34 -0.74 2.03
N GLY A 150 1.74 -0.45 3.19
CA GLY A 150 0.44 -1.02 3.58
C GLY A 150 -0.71 -0.59 2.69
N HIS A 151 -0.69 0.65 2.23
CA HIS A 151 -1.65 1.17 1.26
C HIS A 151 -1.50 0.44 -0.09
N GLU A 152 -0.30 0.42 -0.67
CA GLU A 152 -0.05 -0.25 -1.95
C GLU A 152 -0.31 -1.76 -1.89
N ALA A 153 -0.03 -2.39 -0.75
CA ALA A 153 -0.37 -3.80 -0.54
C ALA A 153 -1.89 -4.03 -0.54
N GLY A 154 -2.69 -3.04 -0.13
CA GLY A 154 -4.15 -3.07 -0.21
C GLY A 154 -4.65 -3.21 -1.65
N HIS A 155 -4.07 -2.44 -2.57
CA HIS A 155 -4.36 -2.53 -4.02
C HIS A 155 -4.06 -3.93 -4.57
N LEU A 156 -2.98 -4.58 -4.12
CA LEU A 156 -2.67 -5.95 -4.53
C LEU A 156 -3.54 -7.03 -3.88
N ALA A 157 -3.86 -6.86 -2.60
CA ALA A 157 -4.41 -7.95 -1.79
C ALA A 157 -5.94 -7.98 -1.76
N LEU A 158 -6.60 -6.83 -1.70
CA LEU A 158 -8.06 -6.75 -1.60
C LEU A 158 -8.75 -7.39 -2.83
N PRO A 159 -8.32 -7.15 -4.08
CA PRO A 159 -8.91 -7.79 -5.26
C PRO A 159 -8.74 -9.31 -5.28
N LYS A 160 -7.74 -9.86 -4.56
CA LYS A 160 -7.56 -11.31 -4.39
C LYS A 160 -8.58 -11.91 -3.41
N LEU A 161 -9.13 -11.10 -2.51
CA LEU A 161 -10.18 -11.51 -1.57
C LEU A 161 -11.57 -11.31 -2.19
N ASP A 162 -11.76 -10.20 -2.90
CA ASP A 162 -12.98 -9.87 -3.62
C ASP A 162 -12.63 -9.01 -4.85
N PRO A 163 -12.70 -9.55 -6.08
CA PRO A 163 -12.37 -8.80 -7.30
C PRO A 163 -13.23 -7.55 -7.53
N SER A 164 -14.40 -7.42 -6.89
CA SER A 164 -15.26 -6.25 -7.06
C SER A 164 -14.74 -4.97 -6.37
N VAL A 165 -13.66 -5.09 -5.60
CA VAL A 165 -13.08 -3.95 -4.89
C VAL A 165 -12.09 -3.12 -5.71
N ASP A 166 -11.61 -3.67 -6.82
CA ASP A 166 -10.81 -2.99 -7.84
C ASP A 166 -11.77 -2.12 -8.69
N THR A 167 -11.76 -0.82 -8.42
CA THR A 167 -12.72 0.14 -8.99
C THR A 167 -12.04 1.30 -9.73
N GLY A 168 -10.71 1.38 -9.71
CA GLY A 168 -9.89 2.42 -10.33
C GLY A 168 -10.16 3.83 -9.83
N GLY A 169 -10.72 4.01 -8.62
CA GLY A 169 -11.24 5.29 -8.14
C GLY A 169 -11.11 5.53 -6.64
N ASP A 170 -11.67 6.65 -6.18
CA ASP A 170 -11.51 7.13 -4.80
C ASP A 170 -11.90 6.08 -3.74
N LEU A 171 -12.91 5.25 -4.01
CA LEU A 171 -13.33 4.21 -3.07
C LEU A 171 -12.23 3.17 -2.87
N GLU A 172 -11.58 2.73 -3.94
CA GLU A 172 -10.44 1.80 -3.86
C GLU A 172 -9.28 2.41 -3.08
N GLU A 173 -8.94 3.68 -3.34
CA GLU A 173 -7.93 4.41 -2.57
C GLU A 173 -8.27 4.48 -1.08
N ARG A 174 -9.54 4.66 -0.71
CA ARG A 174 -9.97 4.58 0.70
C ARG A 174 -9.83 3.17 1.26
N ARG A 175 -10.15 2.14 0.49
CA ARG A 175 -9.99 0.75 0.93
C ARG A 175 -8.51 0.40 1.13
N ALA A 176 -7.61 0.94 0.30
CA ALA A 176 -6.17 0.85 0.49
C ALA A 176 -5.70 1.60 1.75
N ASP A 177 -6.20 2.81 2.02
CA ASP A 177 -5.94 3.51 3.29
C ASP A 177 -6.45 2.70 4.51
N CYS A 178 -7.61 2.06 4.40
CA CYS A 178 -8.14 1.13 5.41
C CYS A 178 -7.19 -0.05 5.63
N ALA A 179 -6.73 -0.70 4.56
CA ALA A 179 -5.77 -1.79 4.63
C ALA A 179 -4.46 -1.35 5.33
N ALA A 180 -3.97 -0.15 5.05
CA ALA A 180 -2.83 0.42 5.75
C ALA A 180 -3.10 0.55 7.26
N GLY A 181 -4.29 1.02 7.65
CA GLY A 181 -4.71 1.09 9.05
C GLY A 181 -4.71 -0.27 9.75
N ALA A 182 -5.24 -1.30 9.11
CA ALA A 182 -5.26 -2.66 9.64
C ALA A 182 -3.85 -3.23 9.81
N TYR A 183 -2.96 -3.01 8.84
CA TYR A 183 -1.55 -3.41 8.95
C TYR A 183 -0.83 -2.67 10.08
N MET A 184 -1.06 -1.37 10.22
CA MET A 184 -0.45 -0.58 11.30
C MET A 184 -0.98 -0.99 12.67
N LYS A 185 -2.23 -1.46 12.77
CA LYS A 185 -2.76 -2.07 13.99
C LYS A 185 -2.01 -3.35 14.36
N ARG A 186 -1.69 -4.21 13.39
CA ARG A 186 -0.84 -5.40 13.61
C ARG A 186 0.54 -5.01 14.13
N ILE A 187 1.16 -3.98 13.57
CA ILE A 187 2.43 -3.43 14.05
C ILE A 187 2.30 -2.95 15.51
N ALA A 188 1.26 -2.18 15.82
CA ALA A 188 1.01 -1.66 17.17
C ALA A 188 0.75 -2.75 18.21
N ASN A 189 0.18 -3.89 17.79
CA ASN A 189 -0.02 -5.07 18.62
C ASN A 189 1.24 -5.93 18.82
N GLY A 190 2.41 -5.51 18.28
CA GLY A 190 3.67 -6.23 18.42
C GLY A 190 3.76 -7.51 17.57
N GLN A 191 2.94 -7.62 16.53
CA GLN A 191 2.86 -8.82 15.68
C GLN A 191 3.71 -8.69 14.40
N SER A 192 4.40 -7.57 14.22
CA SER A 192 5.38 -7.35 13.15
C SER A 192 6.73 -7.93 13.53
N PHE A 193 7.43 -8.56 12.58
CA PHE A 193 8.84 -8.95 12.79
C PHE A 193 9.84 -7.86 12.38
N VAL A 194 9.35 -6.71 11.89
CA VAL A 194 10.14 -5.57 11.40
C VAL A 194 10.16 -4.41 12.39
N PHE A 195 9.04 -4.22 13.11
CA PHE A 195 8.85 -3.13 14.06
C PHE A 195 8.66 -3.67 15.48
N THR A 196 9.58 -3.33 16.36
CA THR A 196 9.54 -3.75 17.77
C THR A 196 9.12 -2.57 18.64
N ASN A 197 7.99 -2.71 19.33
CA ASN A 197 7.47 -1.74 20.32
C ASN A 197 7.47 -0.26 19.85
N PRO A 198 6.86 0.07 18.69
CA PRO A 198 6.74 1.46 18.27
C PRO A 198 5.96 2.27 19.31
N SER A 199 6.37 3.50 19.58
CA SER A 199 5.65 4.35 20.53
C SER A 199 4.31 4.77 19.93
N LYS A 200 3.33 5.05 20.81
CA LYS A 200 2.05 5.62 20.36
C LYS A 200 2.26 6.93 19.58
N ALA A 201 3.22 7.77 20.01
CA ALA A 201 3.51 9.03 19.35
C ALA A 201 4.05 8.84 17.92
N ASP A 202 4.87 7.82 17.68
CA ASP A 202 5.38 7.53 16.34
C ASP A 202 4.26 7.00 15.42
N LEU A 203 3.39 6.14 15.95
CA LEU A 203 2.20 5.65 15.23
C LEU A 203 1.23 6.78 14.89
N ASP A 204 0.97 7.68 15.84
CA ASP A 204 0.11 8.86 15.62
C ASP A 204 0.73 9.82 14.59
N THR A 205 2.05 9.99 14.62
CA THR A 205 2.79 10.80 13.64
C THR A 205 2.66 10.21 12.24
N ALA A 206 2.89 8.89 12.10
CA ALA A 206 2.73 8.20 10.82
C ALA A 206 1.30 8.32 10.27
N ARG A 207 0.29 8.07 11.11
CA ARG A 207 -1.12 8.25 10.75
C ARG A 207 -1.38 9.68 10.27
N THR A 208 -1.00 10.69 11.04
CA THR A 208 -1.37 12.09 10.77
C THR A 208 -0.66 12.66 9.55
N GLN A 209 0.61 12.33 9.36
CA GLN A 209 1.40 12.83 8.23
C GLN A 209 1.01 12.15 6.91
N MET A 210 0.69 10.85 6.95
CA MET A 210 0.37 10.10 5.74
C MET A 210 -1.11 10.18 5.35
N MET A 211 -2.02 10.33 6.33
CA MET A 211 -3.45 10.49 6.12
C MET A 211 -3.85 11.97 6.28
N ASN A 212 -3.48 12.78 5.30
CA ASN A 212 -3.56 14.24 5.38
C ASN A 212 -4.95 14.86 5.15
N THR A 213 -6.01 14.04 4.96
CA THR A 213 -7.39 14.52 4.87
C THR A 213 -8.31 13.73 5.80
N PRO A 214 -9.44 14.32 6.26
CA PRO A 214 -10.39 13.63 7.14
C PRO A 214 -10.90 12.31 6.57
N ALA A 215 -11.19 12.25 5.27
CA ALA A 215 -11.68 11.03 4.63
C ALA A 215 -10.61 9.91 4.59
N ARG A 216 -9.32 10.26 4.46
CA ARG A 216 -8.23 9.27 4.49
C ARG A 216 -8.05 8.74 5.91
N GLN A 217 -8.12 9.64 6.89
CA GLN A 217 -8.05 9.29 8.31
C GLN A 217 -9.21 8.38 8.71
N ALA A 218 -10.43 8.67 8.28
CA ALA A 218 -11.60 7.84 8.58
C ALA A 218 -11.44 6.41 8.04
N ALA A 219 -10.96 6.27 6.80
CA ALA A 219 -10.71 4.97 6.20
C ALA A 219 -9.61 4.20 6.94
N TYR A 220 -8.47 4.85 7.19
CA TYR A 220 -7.38 4.30 7.99
C TYR A 220 -7.85 3.87 9.40
N ASP A 221 -8.63 4.71 10.08
CA ASP A 221 -9.15 4.44 11.41
C ASP A 221 -10.13 3.26 11.42
N PHE A 222 -10.93 3.09 10.36
CA PHE A 222 -11.78 1.92 10.20
C PHE A 222 -10.94 0.64 10.23
N GLY A 223 -9.92 0.56 9.37
CA GLY A 223 -9.03 -0.61 9.34
C GLY A 223 -8.24 -0.79 10.64
N TRP A 224 -7.79 0.29 11.26
CA TRP A 224 -7.11 0.27 12.55
C TRP A 224 -7.99 -0.31 13.67
N ASN A 225 -9.27 0.07 13.70
CA ASN A 225 -10.22 -0.39 14.71
C ASN A 225 -10.70 -1.82 14.47
N ALA A 226 -10.89 -2.20 13.20
CA ALA A 226 -11.22 -3.56 12.80
C ALA A 226 -10.08 -4.55 13.13
N GLY A 227 -8.84 -4.16 12.83
CA GLY A 227 -7.65 -4.99 13.04
C GLY A 227 -7.51 -6.15 12.05
N MET A 228 -8.45 -6.29 11.11
CA MET A 228 -8.40 -7.26 10.01
C MET A 228 -8.63 -6.52 8.69
N ALA A 229 -7.79 -6.78 7.69
CA ALA A 229 -7.92 -6.09 6.40
C ALA A 229 -9.07 -6.64 5.53
N THR A 230 -9.63 -7.81 5.87
CA THR A 230 -10.83 -8.35 5.22
C THR A 230 -12.04 -7.43 5.39
N ASP A 231 -12.12 -6.69 6.49
CA ASP A 231 -13.23 -5.74 6.72
C ASP A 231 -13.18 -4.55 5.75
N CYS A 232 -11.99 -4.22 5.24
CA CYS A 232 -11.80 -3.16 4.26
C CYS A 232 -12.46 -3.45 2.89
N VAL A 233 -12.73 -4.72 2.57
CA VAL A 233 -13.54 -5.09 1.38
C VAL A 233 -14.91 -4.40 1.44
N THR A 234 -15.50 -4.35 2.63
CA THR A 234 -16.83 -3.78 2.87
C THR A 234 -16.82 -2.31 3.26
N TYR A 235 -15.64 -1.68 3.37
CA TYR A 235 -15.54 -0.27 3.73
C TYR A 235 -16.35 0.59 2.76
N GLN A 236 -17.14 1.50 3.34
CA GLN A 236 -17.89 2.55 2.66
C GLN A 236 -17.69 3.85 3.46
N PRO A 237 -17.43 5.00 2.80
CA PRO A 237 -17.21 6.29 3.45
C PRO A 237 -18.46 6.91 4.07
#